data_AF-A0A958XG23-F1
#
_entry.id   AF-A0A958XG23-F1
#
_cell.length_a   1.000
_cell.length_b   1.000
_cell.length_c   1.000
_cell.angle_alpha   90.00
_cell.angle_beta   90.00
_cell.angle_gamma   90.00
#
_symmetry.space_group_name_H-M   'P 1'
#
loop_
_entity.id
_entity.type
_entity.pdbx_description
1 polymer ?
#
loop_
_entity_poly.entity_id
_entity_poly.type
_entity_poly.pdbx_seq_one_letter_code
_entity_poly.pdbx_strand_id
1 'polypeptide(L)'
;MMNFKSERHIRFLIIGGLFLLCGTSLAQKLQQAPANDPAVHWLAPAAAQLQVQNKLEILQPQLQGLTPGTTPYTDLLRRIFFYKAILRGLLSEMTVAQAIDAALPDAASVGGLYEQAFTPESTLRLLYDEAVTLLTDL
;
A
#
# COMPACT_ATOMS: atom_id res chain seq x y z
N MET A 1 26.33 -54.65 -42.14
CA MET A 1 27.59 -54.39 -41.42
C MET A 1 27.50 -52.98 -40.84
N MET A 2 27.62 -52.83 -39.50
CA MET A 2 27.97 -51.62 -38.71
C MET A 2 27.24 -50.29 -39.04
N ASN A 3 26.34 -49.71 -38.23
CA ASN A 3 26.37 -49.25 -36.82
C ASN A 3 27.30 -48.04 -36.55
N PHE A 4 26.84 -47.16 -35.64
CA PHE A 4 27.33 -45.84 -35.16
C PHE A 4 26.63 -44.60 -35.78
N LYS A 5 25.72 -43.84 -35.14
CA LYS A 5 25.53 -43.28 -33.77
C LYS A 5 26.06 -41.84 -33.65
N SER A 6 25.20 -40.99 -33.07
CA SER A 6 25.41 -39.60 -32.62
C SER A 6 25.33 -38.56 -33.75
N GLU A 7 24.59 -37.46 -33.64
CA GLU A 7 24.50 -36.58 -32.47
C GLU A 7 23.11 -35.97 -32.25
N ARG A 8 22.76 -35.93 -30.96
CA ARG A 8 21.50 -35.48 -30.40
C ARG A 8 21.60 -34.01 -29.99
N HIS A 9 21.53 -33.03 -30.89
CA HIS A 9 21.65 -31.63 -30.45
C HIS A 9 20.73 -30.63 -31.15
N ILE A 10 19.47 -30.96 -31.46
CA ILE A 10 18.48 -29.95 -31.92
C ILE A 10 17.08 -30.24 -31.36
N ARG A 11 16.97 -30.39 -30.03
CA ARG A 11 15.65 -30.51 -29.34
C ARG A 11 15.59 -29.74 -28.02
N PHE A 12 16.28 -28.61 -27.93
CA PHE A 12 16.34 -27.78 -26.70
C PHE A 12 16.05 -26.29 -26.95
N LEU A 13 15.19 -25.96 -27.91
CA LEU A 13 14.86 -24.56 -28.23
C LEU A 13 13.37 -24.26 -28.42
N ILE A 14 12.46 -25.04 -27.80
CA ILE A 14 11.01 -24.73 -27.80
C ILE A 14 10.36 -24.96 -26.42
N ILE A 15 11.08 -24.62 -25.33
CA ILE A 15 10.49 -24.52 -23.97
C ILE A 15 11.08 -23.27 -23.29
N GLY A 16 10.89 -22.12 -23.91
CA GLY A 16 11.43 -20.85 -23.42
C GLY A 16 10.54 -19.64 -23.70
N GLY A 17 9.24 -19.86 -23.92
CA GLY A 17 8.31 -18.82 -24.37
C GLY A 17 6.95 -18.85 -23.71
N LEU A 18 6.82 -19.42 -22.50
CA LEU A 18 5.52 -19.58 -21.86
C LEU A 18 5.56 -19.38 -20.34
N PHE A 19 6.15 -18.30 -19.83
CA PHE A 19 5.92 -17.85 -18.44
C PHE A 19 6.21 -16.35 -18.25
N LEU A 20 5.89 -15.51 -19.25
CA LEU A 20 5.85 -14.05 -19.12
C LEU A 20 4.40 -13.53 -19.03
N LEU A 21 3.52 -14.29 -18.38
CA LEU A 21 2.28 -13.75 -17.81
C LEU A 21 2.57 -13.42 -16.35
N CYS A 22 3.42 -12.41 -16.14
CA CYS A 22 3.45 -11.72 -14.86
C CYS A 22 2.12 -10.99 -14.79
N GLY A 23 1.18 -11.55 -14.01
CA GLY A 23 -0.15 -11.00 -13.84
C GLY A 23 -0.03 -9.54 -13.43
N THR A 24 -0.49 -8.65 -14.30
CA THR A 24 -0.83 -7.29 -13.90
C THR A 24 -1.97 -7.44 -12.91
N SER A 25 -1.64 -7.45 -11.63
CA SER A 25 -2.61 -7.17 -10.58
C SER A 25 -3.21 -5.82 -10.91
N LEU A 26 -4.44 -5.84 -11.42
CA LEU A 26 -5.32 -4.68 -11.43
C LEU A 26 -5.54 -4.33 -9.96
N ALA A 27 -4.62 -3.55 -9.40
CA ALA A 27 -4.87 -2.84 -8.16
C ALA A 27 -6.18 -2.08 -8.40
N GLN A 28 -7.23 -2.46 -7.67
CA GLN A 28 -8.49 -1.75 -7.69
C GLN A 28 -8.19 -0.33 -7.24
N LYS A 29 -8.09 0.58 -8.21
CA LYS A 29 -7.88 1.99 -7.96
C LYS A 29 -9.18 2.49 -7.35
N LEU A 30 -9.18 2.75 -6.05
CA LEU A 30 -10.22 3.56 -5.41
C LEU A 30 -10.46 4.77 -6.32
N GLN A 31 -11.73 5.07 -6.61
CA GLN A 31 -12.09 6.26 -7.38
C GLN A 31 -11.44 7.47 -6.70
N GLN A 32 -10.39 8.00 -7.34
CA GLN A 32 -9.59 9.08 -6.79
C GLN A 32 -10.51 10.30 -6.64
N ALA A 33 -10.61 10.83 -5.43
CA ALA A 33 -11.06 12.21 -5.29
C ALA A 33 -10.04 13.09 -6.05
N PRO A 34 -10.48 14.14 -6.76
CA PRO A 34 -9.54 15.00 -7.48
C PRO A 34 -8.53 15.54 -6.48
N ALA A 35 -7.24 15.24 -6.69
CA ALA A 35 -6.14 15.65 -5.81
C ALA A 35 -6.04 17.18 -5.62
N ASN A 36 -6.77 17.95 -6.44
CA ASN A 36 -6.91 19.40 -6.40
C ASN A 36 -8.39 19.80 -6.42
N ASP A 37 -9.22 19.22 -5.56
CA ASP A 37 -10.51 19.85 -5.26
C ASP A 37 -10.22 21.23 -4.64
N PRO A 38 -10.58 22.35 -5.30
CA PRO A 38 -10.30 23.69 -4.80
C PRO A 38 -11.00 23.99 -3.47
N ALA A 39 -11.98 23.17 -3.05
CA ALA A 39 -12.61 23.28 -1.75
C ALA A 39 -11.78 22.65 -0.61
N VAL A 40 -10.71 21.90 -0.91
CA VAL A 40 -9.90 21.22 0.10
C VAL A 40 -8.63 22.01 0.39
N HIS A 41 -8.58 22.60 1.59
CA HIS A 41 -7.40 23.31 2.09
C HIS A 41 -6.47 22.34 2.80
N TRP A 42 -5.42 21.88 2.12
CA TRP A 42 -4.43 20.99 2.71
C TRP A 42 -3.50 21.72 3.68
N LEU A 43 -3.12 21.05 4.77
CA LEU A 43 -2.07 21.54 5.65
C LEU A 43 -0.75 21.73 4.90
N ALA A 44 0.03 22.72 5.34
CA ALA A 44 1.41 22.89 4.89
C ALA A 44 2.24 21.63 5.19
N PRO A 45 3.23 21.26 4.35
CA PRO A 45 3.96 19.99 4.50
C PRO A 45 4.53 19.74 5.90
N ALA A 46 5.14 20.73 6.55
CA ALA A 46 5.67 20.60 7.90
C ALA A 46 4.57 20.36 8.96
N ALA A 47 3.43 21.04 8.83
CA ALA A 47 2.29 20.84 9.72
C ALA A 47 1.64 19.46 9.51
N ALA A 48 1.51 19.02 8.26
CA ALA A 48 1.02 17.69 7.91
C ALA A 48 1.94 16.59 8.49
N GLN A 49 3.26 16.74 8.36
CA GLN A 49 4.23 15.80 8.94
C GLN A 49 4.07 15.69 10.46
N LEU A 50 3.90 16.82 11.16
CA LEU A 50 3.69 16.84 12.61
C LEU A 50 2.38 16.16 13.00
N GLN A 51 1.28 16.43 12.29
CA GLN A 51 -0.02 15.79 12.55
C GLN A 51 0.05 14.27 12.38
N VAL A 52 0.69 13.79 11.32
CA VAL A 52 0.87 12.36 11.09
C VAL A 52 1.75 11.72 12.17
N GLN A 53 2.83 12.40 12.60
CA GLN A 53 3.67 11.93 13.70
C GLN A 53 2.88 11.81 15.01
N ASN A 54 2.15 12.86 15.40
CA ASN A 54 1.30 12.84 16.60
C ASN A 54 0.27 11.71 16.55
N LYS A 55 -0.35 11.47 15.38
CA LYS A 55 -1.29 10.35 15.18
C LYS A 55 -0.60 9.01 15.41
N LEU A 56 0.61 8.83 14.88
CA LEU A 56 1.39 7.60 15.06
C LEU A 56 1.84 7.39 16.52
N GLU A 57 2.14 8.46 17.26
CA GLU A 57 2.46 8.38 18.69
C GLU A 57 1.28 7.89 19.53
N ILE A 58 0.05 8.23 19.12
CA ILE A 58 -1.17 7.76 19.78
C ILE A 58 -1.46 6.29 19.40
N LEU A 59 -1.32 5.92 18.13
CA LEU A 59 -1.71 4.60 17.64
C LEU A 59 -0.73 3.49 18.02
N GLN A 60 0.58 3.76 18.02
CA GLN A 60 1.59 2.71 18.22
C GLN A 60 1.51 2.03 19.61
N PRO A 61 1.33 2.74 20.73
CA PRO A 61 1.20 2.12 22.05
C PRO A 61 -0.06 1.23 22.17
N GLN A 62 -1.14 1.58 21.47
CA GLN A 62 -2.39 0.82 21.50
C GLN A 62 -2.21 -0.62 21.00
N LEU A 63 -1.23 -0.85 20.12
CA LEU A 63 -0.93 -2.17 19.59
C LEU A 63 -0.50 -3.16 20.68
N GLN A 64 0.17 -2.67 21.74
CA GLN A 64 0.63 -3.50 22.85
C GLN A 64 -0.52 -4.07 23.68
N GLY A 65 -1.68 -3.40 23.66
CA GLY A 65 -2.89 -3.85 24.36
C GLY A 65 -3.74 -4.83 23.55
N LEU A 66 -3.36 -5.17 22.32
CA LEU A 66 -4.15 -6.01 21.43
C LEU A 66 -3.47 -7.36 21.17
N THR A 67 -4.27 -8.42 21.11
CA THR A 67 -3.77 -9.76 20.82
C THR A 67 -3.44 -9.92 19.33
N PRO A 68 -2.21 -10.33 18.96
CA PRO A 68 -1.83 -10.58 17.57
C PRO A 68 -2.75 -11.57 16.86
N GLY A 69 -3.04 -11.32 15.59
CA GLY A 69 -3.91 -12.17 14.76
C GLY A 69 -5.42 -11.95 14.95
N THR A 70 -5.82 -11.06 15.87
CA THR A 70 -7.23 -10.64 16.00
C THR A 70 -7.57 -9.52 15.01
N THR A 71 -8.84 -9.40 14.62
CA THR A 71 -9.30 -8.32 13.72
C THR A 71 -8.92 -6.92 14.24
N PRO A 72 -9.13 -6.57 15.52
CA PRO A 72 -8.72 -5.26 16.04
C PRO A 72 -7.22 -5.00 15.92
N TYR A 73 -6.40 -6.03 16.14
CA TYR A 73 -4.94 -5.91 15.98
C TYR A 73 -4.55 -5.63 14.53
N THR A 74 -5.12 -6.39 13.59
CA THR A 74 -4.84 -6.21 12.15
C THR A 74 -5.35 -4.87 11.62
N ASP A 75 -6.48 -4.39 12.13
CA ASP A 75 -7.05 -3.10 11.74
C ASP A 75 -6.20 -1.93 12.25
N LEU A 76 -5.71 -2.03 13.49
CA LEU A 76 -4.79 -1.04 14.03
C LEU A 76 -3.44 -1.05 13.29
N LEU A 77 -2.88 -2.23 13.00
CA LEU A 77 -1.68 -2.34 12.18
C LEU A 77 -1.85 -1.67 10.82
N ARG A 78 -2.96 -1.95 10.14
CA ARG A 78 -3.29 -1.35 8.85
C ARG A 78 -3.26 0.18 8.92
N ARG A 79 -3.90 0.75 9.94
CA ARG A 79 -3.91 2.19 10.18
C ARG A 79 -2.50 2.72 10.45
N ILE A 80 -1.68 2.03 11.23
CA ILE A 80 -0.29 2.42 11.49
C ILE A 80 0.54 2.41 10.21
N PHE A 81 0.45 1.37 9.38
CA PHE A 81 1.18 1.29 8.12
C PHE A 81 0.75 2.38 7.15
N PHE A 82 -0.55 2.65 7.06
CA PHE A 82 -1.09 3.75 6.27
C PHE A 82 -0.45 5.10 6.64
N TYR A 83 -0.49 5.47 7.93
CA TYR A 83 0.09 6.74 8.37
C TYR A 83 1.62 6.78 8.28
N LYS A 84 2.32 5.65 8.47
CA LYS A 84 3.77 5.57 8.21
C LYS A 84 4.10 5.81 6.73
N ALA A 85 3.29 5.28 5.82
CA ALA A 85 3.46 5.48 4.39
C ALA A 85 3.20 6.95 3.98
N ILE A 86 2.16 7.58 4.54
CA ILE A 86 1.91 9.02 4.35
C ILE A 86 3.11 9.84 4.82
N LEU A 87 3.62 9.59 6.03
CA LEU A 87 4.78 10.31 6.58
C LEU A 87 6.00 10.17 5.67
N ARG A 88 6.28 8.96 5.17
CA ARG A 88 7.38 8.73 4.21
C ARG A 88 7.18 9.49 2.91
N GLY A 89 5.95 9.54 2.39
CA GLY A 89 5.61 10.34 1.20
C GLY A 89 5.87 11.83 1.43
N LEU A 90 5.40 12.38 2.55
CA LEU A 90 5.62 13.78 2.93
C LEU A 90 7.10 14.13 3.14
N LEU A 91 7.88 13.22 3.73
CA LEU A 91 9.34 13.36 3.87
C LEU A 91 10.08 13.29 2.53
N SER A 92 9.46 12.66 1.53
CA SER A 92 9.94 12.59 0.15
C SER A 92 9.38 13.72 -0.73
N GLU A 93 8.91 14.82 -0.10
CA GLU A 93 8.37 16.02 -0.75
C GLU A 93 7.10 15.78 -1.60
N MET A 94 6.37 14.68 -1.39
CA MET A 94 5.05 14.51 -1.98
C MET A 94 4.07 15.54 -1.41
N THR A 95 3.13 15.99 -2.23
CA THR A 95 1.97 16.76 -1.71
C THR A 95 1.14 15.88 -0.77
N VAL A 96 0.38 16.51 0.14
CA VAL A 96 -0.48 15.80 1.09
C VAL A 96 -1.43 14.83 0.38
N ALA A 97 -2.13 15.29 -0.66
CA ALA A 97 -3.03 14.45 -1.44
C ALA A 97 -2.31 13.24 -2.08
N GLN A 98 -1.15 13.46 -2.68
CA GLN A 98 -0.35 12.38 -3.27
C GLN A 98 0.14 11.37 -2.23
N ALA A 99 0.56 11.84 -1.06
CA ALA A 99 1.03 10.99 0.02
C ALA A 99 -0.09 10.09 0.56
N ILE A 100 -1.32 10.61 0.67
CA ILE A 100 -2.52 9.84 1.07
C ILE A 100 -2.81 8.75 0.03
N ASP A 101 -2.87 9.12 -1.26
CA ASP A 101 -3.13 8.17 -2.35
C ASP A 101 -2.06 7.07 -2.41
N ALA A 102 -0.78 7.44 -2.31
CA ALA A 102 0.35 6.52 -2.36
C ALA A 102 0.43 5.58 -1.16
N ALA A 103 -0.24 5.89 -0.05
CA ALA A 103 -0.24 5.08 1.17
C ALA A 103 -1.27 3.93 1.16
N LEU A 104 -2.28 3.98 0.29
CA LEU A 104 -3.35 2.97 0.23
C LEU A 104 -2.84 1.52 -0.01
N PRO A 105 -1.82 1.27 -0.85
CA PRO A 105 -1.27 -0.08 -1.01
C PRO A 105 -0.64 -0.65 0.29
N ASP A 106 0.00 0.19 1.09
CA ASP A 106 0.59 -0.21 2.37
C ASP A 106 -0.48 -0.56 3.39
N ALA A 107 -1.62 0.15 3.36
CA ALA A 107 -2.80 -0.20 4.15
C ALA A 107 -3.41 -1.53 3.66
N ALA A 108 -3.60 -1.68 2.35
CA ALA A 108 -4.22 -2.88 1.78
C ALA A 108 -3.44 -4.16 2.09
N SER A 109 -2.10 -4.07 2.12
CA SER A 109 -1.18 -5.19 2.40
C SER A 109 -0.78 -5.33 3.86
N VAL A 110 -1.17 -4.37 4.73
CA VAL A 110 -0.68 -4.27 6.12
C VAL A 110 0.85 -4.31 6.16
N GLY A 111 1.49 -3.51 5.29
CA GLY A 111 2.95 -3.47 5.16
C GLY A 111 3.60 -4.75 4.64
N GLY A 112 2.86 -5.57 3.89
CA GLY A 112 3.32 -6.86 3.35
C GLY A 112 3.33 -8.01 4.38
N LEU A 113 2.89 -7.78 5.62
CA LEU A 113 2.86 -8.80 6.67
C LEU A 113 1.76 -9.84 6.47
N TYR A 114 0.68 -9.44 5.81
CA TYR A 114 -0.44 -10.32 5.50
C TYR A 114 -0.64 -10.33 3.99
N GLU A 115 0.14 -11.18 3.31
CA GLU A 115 -0.17 -11.50 1.92
C GLU A 115 -1.59 -12.08 1.89
N GLN A 116 -2.53 -11.34 1.27
CA GLN A 116 -3.87 -11.79 0.90
C GLN A 116 -4.99 -11.80 1.97
N ALA A 117 -4.87 -11.06 3.07
CA ALA A 117 -6.09 -10.65 3.77
C ALA A 117 -6.77 -9.57 2.92
N PHE A 118 -7.82 -9.94 2.16
CA PHE A 118 -8.63 -8.98 1.42
C PHE A 118 -9.06 -7.85 2.37
N THR A 119 -8.46 -6.67 2.20
CA THR A 119 -8.91 -5.48 2.91
C THR A 119 -10.10 -4.93 2.14
N PRO A 120 -11.30 -4.85 2.73
CA PRO A 120 -12.46 -4.32 2.05
C PRO A 120 -12.22 -2.89 1.57
N GLU A 121 -12.74 -2.55 0.39
CA GLU A 121 -12.65 -1.20 -0.16
C GLU A 121 -13.24 -0.15 0.79
N SER A 122 -14.32 -0.50 1.51
CA SER A 122 -14.92 0.35 2.54
C SER A 122 -13.95 0.68 3.67
N THR A 123 -13.12 -0.27 4.10
CA THR A 123 -12.09 -0.05 5.12
C THR A 123 -11.02 0.90 4.62
N LEU A 124 -10.58 0.75 3.38
CA LEU A 124 -9.60 1.66 2.76
C LEU A 124 -10.19 3.06 2.58
N ARG A 125 -11.46 3.16 2.19
CA ARG A 125 -12.17 4.44 2.07
C ARG A 125 -12.29 5.17 3.40
N LEU A 126 -12.63 4.45 4.48
CA LEU A 126 -12.68 5.03 5.82
C LEU A 126 -11.32 5.56 6.27
N LEU A 127 -10.23 4.85 5.98
CA LEU A 127 -8.88 5.32 6.27
C LEU A 127 -8.51 6.56 5.44
N TYR A 128 -8.89 6.57 4.16
CA TYR A 128 -8.72 7.73 3.29
C TYR A 128 -9.44 8.95 3.85
N ASP A 129 -10.73 8.84 4.16
CA ASP A 129 -11.54 9.93 4.67
C ASP A 129 -11.04 10.41 6.05
N GLU A 130 -10.54 9.50 6.91
CA GLU A 130 -9.88 9.85 8.18
C GLU A 130 -8.60 10.67 7.95
N ALA A 131 -7.75 10.29 6.98
CA ALA A 131 -6.54 11.05 6.66
C ALA A 131 -6.84 12.40 6.02
N VAL A 132 -7.84 12.48 5.14
CA VAL A 132 -8.30 13.77 4.59
C VAL A 132 -8.72 14.68 5.74
N THR A 133 -9.61 14.21 6.62
CA THR A 133 -10.08 14.99 7.78
C THR A 133 -8.93 15.44 8.69
N LEU A 134 -7.92 14.58 8.91
CA LEU A 134 -6.77 14.91 9.75
C LEU A 134 -5.85 15.95 9.11
N LEU A 135 -5.72 15.96 7.77
CA LEU A 135 -4.69 16.70 7.05
C LEU A 135 -5.20 17.89 6.24
N THR A 136 -6.46 18.26 6.46
CA THR A 136 -7.06 19.51 6.00
C THR A 136 -7.10 20.55 7.11
N ASP A 137 -6.89 21.80 6.75
CA ASP A 137 -7.14 22.96 7.61
C ASP A 137 -8.66 23.23 7.60
N LEU A 138 -9.30 23.11 8.76
CA LEU A 138 -10.74 23.30 8.95
C LEU A 138 -11.07 24.73 9.39
#